data_AF-A0A6A6GC15-F1
#
_entry.id   AF-A0A6A6GC15-F1
#
_cell.length_a   1.000
_cell.length_b   1.000
_cell.length_c   1.000
_cell.angle_alpha   90.00
_cell.angle_beta   90.00
_cell.angle_gamma   90.00
#
_symmetry.space_group_name_H-M   'P 1'
#
loop_
_entity.id
_entity.type
_entity.pdbx_description
1 polymer ?
#
loop_
_entity_poly.entity_id
_entity_poly.type
_entity_poly.pdbx_seq_one_letter_code
_entity_poly.pdbx_strand_id
1 'polypeptide(L)'
;MDEDEDVEPEEQLKNVSFGTLAKAQDSLSLKRKRGSDATPQQDAKLDALRARLEEIRRSKGTETKPSKKSKPERSRPDSKPDKTKSHKQDPKPSQPDDSAASSSDASSDDDQDEDDTTGPSRARSSKHAPTSQSSKYQVTRKRTVIDAPKRHSRDPRFTLPGAPANPNTEKAYSFLHSYEDDEMAELRTAIKKTKDEDARITLRRKLMSMENRKKSRVDKERQQGVLREHRKREKEAVEQGKKPFYLKRAELKKQTLVSKFEGMKGKEREKAIERRRLKEAQREKKSMPAMRRVE
;
A
#
# COMPACT_ATOMS: atom_id res chain seq x y z
N MET A 1 -13.48 -31.27 54.59
CA MET A 1 -12.44 -31.95 53.79
C MET A 1 -13.15 -32.22 52.50
N ASP A 2 -13.07 -31.23 51.63
CA ASP A 2 -13.88 -31.13 50.43
C ASP A 2 -12.81 -30.99 49.35
N GLU A 3 -12.61 -32.07 48.62
CA GLU A 3 -11.49 -32.24 47.69
C GLU A 3 -11.91 -31.66 46.35
N ASP A 4 -11.33 -30.51 45.98
CA ASP A 4 -11.50 -29.94 44.65
C ASP A 4 -10.81 -30.85 43.62
N GLU A 5 -11.59 -31.53 42.78
CA GLU A 5 -11.07 -32.33 41.67
C GLU A 5 -10.46 -31.43 40.58
N ASP A 6 -9.13 -31.48 40.44
CA ASP A 6 -8.38 -30.81 39.36
C ASP A 6 -8.67 -31.48 37.99
N VAL A 7 -9.83 -31.14 37.40
CA VAL A 7 -10.23 -31.62 36.06
C VAL A 7 -9.29 -31.06 34.99
N GLU A 8 -8.65 -31.94 34.21
CA GLU A 8 -7.69 -31.55 33.18
C GLU A 8 -8.32 -30.62 32.11
N PRO A 9 -7.63 -29.53 31.72
CA PRO A 9 -8.19 -28.53 30.79
C PRO A 9 -8.44 -29.09 29.39
N GLU A 10 -7.78 -30.20 29.01
CA GLU A 10 -7.98 -30.86 27.72
C GLU A 10 -9.35 -31.54 27.60
N GLU A 11 -9.95 -31.99 28.70
CA GLU A 11 -11.28 -32.60 28.68
C GLU A 11 -12.38 -31.55 28.53
N GLN A 12 -12.20 -30.40 29.16
CA GLN A 12 -13.09 -29.24 29.01
C GLN A 12 -13.11 -28.73 27.56
N LEU A 13 -11.97 -28.78 26.86
CA LEU A 13 -11.85 -28.40 25.45
C LEU A 13 -12.56 -29.35 24.47
N LYS A 14 -12.81 -30.61 24.84
CA LYS A 14 -13.55 -31.57 24.00
C LYS A 14 -15.07 -31.29 23.99
N ASN A 15 -15.58 -30.63 25.04
CA ASN A 15 -17.01 -30.36 25.22
C ASN A 15 -17.46 -28.98 24.71
N VAL A 16 -16.55 -28.07 24.34
CA VAL A 16 -16.92 -26.79 23.71
C VAL A 16 -17.15 -26.95 22.21
N SER A 17 -18.30 -26.44 21.75
CA SER A 17 -18.65 -26.45 20.33
C SER A 17 -17.63 -25.67 19.48
N PHE A 18 -17.43 -26.10 18.23
CA PHE A 18 -16.53 -25.43 17.29
C PHE A 18 -16.87 -23.94 17.09
N GLY A 19 -18.17 -23.57 17.11
CA GLY A 19 -18.61 -22.18 17.03
C GLY A 19 -18.24 -21.32 18.26
N THR A 20 -18.18 -21.91 19.46
CA THR A 20 -17.64 -21.23 20.65
C THR A 20 -16.12 -21.07 20.58
N LEU A 21 -15.40 -22.06 20.03
CA LEU A 21 -13.95 -21.99 19.81
C LEU A 21 -13.59 -20.88 18.80
N ALA A 22 -14.33 -20.78 17.69
CA ALA A 22 -14.13 -19.74 16.67
C ALA A 22 -14.36 -18.32 17.24
N LYS A 23 -15.45 -18.10 17.99
CA LYS A 23 -15.70 -16.82 18.68
C LYS A 23 -14.58 -16.45 19.67
N ALA A 24 -14.02 -17.43 20.37
CA ALA A 24 -12.89 -17.20 21.26
C ALA A 24 -11.62 -16.78 20.47
N GLN A 25 -11.31 -17.45 19.35
CA GLN A 25 -10.19 -17.11 18.48
C GLN A 25 -10.33 -15.71 17.86
N ASP A 26 -11.53 -15.33 17.41
CA ASP A 26 -11.81 -13.97 16.94
C ASP A 26 -11.57 -12.93 18.04
N SER A 27 -12.00 -13.20 19.28
CA SER A 27 -11.79 -12.29 20.42
C SER A 27 -10.31 -12.11 20.78
N LEU A 28 -9.47 -13.12 20.55
CA LEU A 28 -8.02 -13.09 20.78
C LEU A 28 -7.24 -12.41 19.61
N SER A 29 -7.71 -12.58 18.38
CA SER A 29 -7.10 -11.96 17.18
C SER A 29 -7.47 -10.47 17.02
N LEU A 30 -8.53 -10.00 17.69
CA LEU A 30 -8.88 -8.60 17.84
C LEU A 30 -7.78 -7.83 18.57
N LYS A 31 -6.83 -7.32 17.77
CA LYS A 31 -5.75 -6.41 18.15
C LYS A 31 -6.35 -5.15 18.78
N ARG A 32 -6.55 -5.19 20.11
CA ARG A 32 -7.23 -4.14 20.88
C ARG A 32 -6.69 -2.78 20.50
N LYS A 33 -7.59 -1.90 20.08
CA LYS A 33 -7.29 -0.51 19.71
C LYS A 33 -6.71 0.18 20.94
N ARG A 34 -5.40 0.41 20.94
CA ARG A 34 -4.63 1.00 22.05
C ARG A 34 -5.28 2.30 22.51
N GLY A 35 -5.97 2.30 23.65
CA GLY A 35 -6.45 3.53 24.30
C GLY A 35 -7.88 3.55 24.87
N SER A 36 -8.50 2.43 25.27
CA SER A 36 -9.59 2.47 26.26
C SER A 36 -9.57 1.25 27.18
N ASP A 37 -9.95 1.49 28.43
CA ASP A 37 -10.29 0.50 29.46
C ASP A 37 -9.14 -0.38 30.00
N ALA A 38 -8.13 0.28 30.56
CA ALA A 38 -7.39 -0.30 31.69
C ALA A 38 -8.19 -0.04 32.97
N THR A 39 -8.70 -1.10 33.61
CA THR A 39 -9.34 -0.97 34.92
C THR A 39 -8.27 -1.02 36.02
N PRO A 40 -8.40 -0.27 37.13
CA PRO A 40 -7.35 -0.21 38.17
C PRO A 40 -7.03 -1.58 38.80
N GLN A 41 -7.97 -2.53 38.74
CA GLN A 41 -7.75 -3.91 39.17
C GLN A 41 -6.86 -4.73 38.22
N GLN A 42 -6.77 -4.38 36.94
CA GLN A 42 -5.87 -5.03 35.98
C GLN A 42 -4.43 -4.53 36.16
N ASP A 43 -4.24 -3.22 36.35
CA ASP A 43 -2.90 -2.65 36.57
C ASP A 43 -2.28 -3.18 37.88
N ALA A 44 -3.05 -3.25 38.97
CA ALA A 44 -2.60 -3.85 40.23
C ALA A 44 -2.17 -5.33 40.09
N LYS A 45 -2.85 -6.11 39.23
CA LYS A 45 -2.47 -7.50 38.93
C LYS A 45 -1.18 -7.58 38.10
N LEU A 46 -0.97 -6.64 37.17
CA LEU A 46 0.26 -6.57 36.39
C LEU A 46 1.46 -6.16 37.25
N ASP A 47 1.28 -5.25 38.21
CA ASP A 47 2.34 -4.85 39.13
C ASP A 47 2.71 -5.96 40.14
N ALA A 48 1.72 -6.71 40.64
CA ALA A 48 1.98 -7.92 41.43
C ALA A 48 2.78 -8.98 40.64
N LEU A 49 2.47 -9.19 39.36
CA LEU A 49 3.22 -10.08 38.47
C LEU A 49 4.66 -9.60 38.23
N ARG A 50 4.88 -8.28 38.07
CA ARG A 50 6.22 -7.68 37.94
C ARG A 50 7.05 -7.90 39.21
N ALA A 51 6.48 -7.64 40.38
CA ALA A 51 7.14 -7.85 41.66
C ALA A 51 7.57 -9.32 41.85
N ARG A 52 6.67 -10.28 41.56
CA ARG A 52 6.95 -11.71 41.64
C ARG A 52 8.04 -12.16 40.65
N LEU A 53 8.11 -11.56 39.45
CA LEU A 53 9.19 -11.83 38.50
C LEU A 53 10.54 -11.26 38.95
N GLU A 54 10.57 -10.12 39.64
CA GLU A 54 11.80 -9.62 40.26
C GLU A 54 12.27 -10.52 41.41
N GLU A 55 11.36 -11.02 42.24
CA GLU A 55 11.67 -11.99 43.31
C GLU A 55 12.23 -13.31 42.75
N ILE A 56 11.66 -13.81 41.64
CA ILE A 56 12.21 -14.97 40.90
C ILE A 56 13.60 -14.65 40.32
N ARG A 57 13.87 -13.42 39.88
CA ARG A 57 15.19 -13.00 39.38
C ARG A 57 16.22 -12.79 40.51
N ARG A 58 15.79 -12.36 41.69
CA ARG A 58 16.62 -12.25 42.90
C ARG A 58 16.97 -13.64 43.44
N SER A 59 16.02 -14.57 43.47
CA SER A 59 16.25 -15.96 43.93
C SER A 59 17.01 -16.83 42.92
N LYS A 60 16.88 -16.61 41.60
CA LYS A 60 17.74 -17.23 40.57
C LYS A 60 19.09 -16.52 40.38
N GLY A 61 19.55 -15.79 41.40
CA GLY A 61 20.64 -14.82 41.33
C GLY A 61 22.04 -15.31 41.74
N THR A 62 22.34 -16.61 41.70
CA THR A 62 23.66 -17.17 42.04
C THR A 62 24.14 -18.23 41.04
N GLU A 63 25.40 -18.11 40.63
CA GLU A 63 26.18 -19.02 39.76
C GLU A 63 25.78 -19.01 38.25
N THR A 64 26.67 -18.88 37.24
CA THR A 64 28.14 -18.93 37.14
C THR A 64 28.72 -17.90 36.12
N LYS A 65 30.06 -17.76 36.06
CA LYS A 65 30.89 -17.13 35.00
C LYS A 65 32.11 -18.05 34.76
N PRO A 66 32.75 -18.17 33.57
CA PRO A 66 33.47 -17.10 32.84
C PRO A 66 33.35 -17.20 31.27
N SER A 67 34.04 -16.48 30.36
CA SER A 67 35.33 -15.74 30.39
C SER A 67 35.52 -14.72 29.23
N LYS A 68 36.44 -13.72 29.40
CA LYS A 68 37.39 -13.06 28.43
C LYS A 68 36.89 -12.72 26.99
N LYS A 69 37.04 -11.53 26.37
CA LYS A 69 37.99 -10.36 26.36
C LYS A 69 37.31 -9.19 25.55
N SER A 70 37.78 -7.93 25.42
CA SER A 70 38.50 -6.97 26.30
C SER A 70 38.78 -5.60 25.59
N LYS A 71 38.53 -4.45 26.24
CA LYS A 71 39.00 -3.04 25.94
C LYS A 71 38.36 -2.26 24.76
N PRO A 72 38.44 -0.90 24.71
CA PRO A 72 38.02 0.05 25.75
C PRO A 72 37.31 1.35 25.24
N GLU A 73 36.76 2.12 26.18
CA GLU A 73 36.29 3.53 26.04
C GLU A 73 37.33 4.53 25.51
N ARG A 74 36.87 5.60 24.81
CA ARG A 74 37.54 6.93 24.81
C ARG A 74 36.64 8.08 24.26
N SER A 75 36.18 8.92 25.20
CA SER A 75 36.16 10.39 25.17
C SER A 75 36.08 11.16 23.83
N ARG A 76 35.07 12.03 23.71
CA ARG A 76 35.06 13.20 22.81
C ARG A 76 36.16 14.20 23.17
N PRO A 77 36.62 15.01 22.19
CA PRO A 77 37.00 16.39 22.45
C PRO A 77 36.30 17.40 21.52
N ASP A 78 36.07 18.61 22.04
CA ASP A 78 35.66 19.78 21.25
C ASP A 78 36.80 20.31 20.38
N SER A 79 36.46 20.87 19.21
CA SER A 79 37.20 21.99 18.60
C SER A 79 36.45 22.63 17.42
N LYS A 80 36.41 23.97 17.45
CA LYS A 80 36.30 24.89 16.30
C LYS A 80 37.74 25.37 15.97
N PRO A 81 38.09 25.98 14.80
CA PRO A 81 37.22 26.88 14.04
C PRO A 81 37.36 26.99 12.49
N ASP A 82 36.37 27.69 11.93
CA ASP A 82 36.33 28.61 10.76
C ASP A 82 36.44 28.19 9.25
N LYS A 83 35.55 28.82 8.47
CA LYS A 83 35.45 29.08 6.99
C LYS A 83 35.98 28.03 5.98
N THR A 84 35.15 27.57 5.03
CA THR A 84 34.81 28.39 3.82
C THR A 84 33.57 27.91 3.03
N LYS A 85 33.10 28.80 2.14
CA LYS A 85 31.90 28.77 1.27
C LYS A 85 31.58 27.43 0.55
N SER A 86 30.30 27.02 0.53
CA SER A 86 29.36 27.20 -0.60
C SER A 86 28.30 26.09 -0.79
N HIS A 87 27.21 26.48 -1.47
CA HIS A 87 26.17 25.67 -2.13
C HIS A 87 25.21 24.82 -1.26
N LYS A 88 24.04 25.41 -1.00
CA LYS A 88 22.85 24.80 -0.41
C LYS A 88 21.93 24.33 -1.54
N GLN A 89 21.58 23.05 -1.60
CA GLN A 89 20.49 22.52 -2.43
C GLN A 89 19.47 21.83 -1.54
N ASP A 90 18.19 22.14 -1.73
CA ASP A 90 17.12 21.69 -0.84
C ASP A 90 16.71 20.22 -1.09
N PRO A 91 16.43 19.42 -0.05
CA PRO A 91 15.96 18.06 -0.21
C PRO A 91 14.48 18.00 -0.63
N LYS A 92 14.19 17.20 -1.67
CA LYS A 92 12.83 16.82 -2.09
C LYS A 92 12.02 16.21 -0.93
N PRO A 93 10.73 16.55 -0.77
CA PRO A 93 9.84 15.82 0.12
C PRO A 93 9.40 14.48 -0.51
N SER A 94 9.63 13.39 0.22
CA SER A 94 9.03 12.08 -0.08
C SER A 94 7.52 12.09 0.20
N GLN A 95 6.76 11.32 -0.58
CA GLN A 95 5.36 10.98 -0.28
C GLN A 95 5.33 9.59 0.37
N PRO A 96 4.35 9.31 1.26
CA PRO A 96 4.08 7.96 1.72
C PRO A 96 3.29 7.17 0.65
N ASP A 97 3.67 5.92 0.44
CA ASP A 97 2.96 4.99 -0.44
C ASP A 97 1.80 4.30 0.32
N ASP A 98 0.58 4.79 0.12
CA ASP A 98 -0.65 4.08 0.50
C ASP A 98 -1.03 3.07 -0.60
N SER A 99 -0.46 1.87 -0.55
CA SER A 99 -0.95 0.70 -1.30
C SER A 99 -1.39 -0.39 -0.34
N ALA A 100 -2.69 -0.45 -0.06
CA ALA A 100 -3.28 -1.46 0.80
C ALA A 100 -3.07 -2.87 0.21
N ALA A 101 -2.48 -3.77 1.00
CA ALA A 101 -2.40 -5.18 0.65
C ALA A 101 -3.81 -5.79 0.68
N SER A 102 -4.32 -6.17 -0.48
CA SER A 102 -5.47 -7.06 -0.60
C SER A 102 -4.95 -8.49 -0.46
N SER A 103 -5.13 -9.09 0.71
CA SER A 103 -4.92 -10.53 0.91
C SER A 103 -6.04 -11.30 0.21
N SER A 104 -5.83 -11.67 -1.05
CA SER A 104 -6.61 -12.71 -1.73
C SER A 104 -5.78 -13.99 -1.72
N ASP A 105 -6.19 -14.90 -0.85
CA ASP A 105 -5.84 -16.31 -0.90
C ASP A 105 -6.13 -16.86 -2.31
N ALA A 106 -5.15 -17.57 -2.87
CA ALA A 106 -5.23 -18.18 -4.20
C ALA A 106 -4.29 -19.40 -4.22
N SER A 107 -4.88 -20.55 -3.95
CA SER A 107 -4.44 -21.91 -4.29
C SER A 107 -3.11 -22.01 -5.05
N SER A 108 -2.11 -22.60 -4.40
CA SER A 108 -0.94 -23.17 -5.05
C SER A 108 -1.37 -24.43 -5.80
N ASP A 109 -1.83 -24.28 -7.04
CA ASP A 109 -2.03 -25.40 -7.96
C ASP A 109 -0.67 -25.86 -8.49
N ASP A 110 -0.37 -27.15 -8.29
CA ASP A 110 0.93 -27.77 -8.57
C ASP A 110 1.00 -28.24 -10.03
N ASP A 111 1.09 -27.29 -10.97
CA ASP A 111 1.29 -27.58 -12.40
C ASP A 111 2.74 -28.02 -12.65
N GLN A 112 2.97 -29.33 -12.60
CA GLN A 112 4.25 -29.99 -12.90
C GLN A 112 4.54 -29.99 -14.42
N ASP A 113 4.91 -28.82 -14.96
CA ASP A 113 5.58 -28.73 -16.25
C ASP A 113 7.05 -29.18 -16.12
N GLU A 114 7.35 -30.40 -16.57
CA GLU A 114 8.69 -31.02 -16.64
C GLU A 114 9.65 -30.30 -17.62
N ASP A 115 10.10 -29.08 -17.26
CA ASP A 115 11.30 -28.40 -17.78
C ASP A 115 12.52 -28.68 -16.87
N ASP A 116 13.06 -29.90 -16.91
CA ASP A 116 14.26 -30.26 -16.13
C ASP A 116 15.56 -29.69 -16.75
N THR A 117 15.55 -28.37 -17.04
CA THR A 117 16.73 -27.60 -17.47
C THR A 117 16.98 -26.32 -16.66
N THR A 118 16.05 -25.92 -15.78
CA THR A 118 16.15 -24.68 -14.99
C THR A 118 16.21 -24.92 -13.47
N GLY A 119 16.94 -25.94 -13.02
CA GLY A 119 17.30 -26.08 -11.60
C GLY A 119 18.03 -24.83 -11.06
N PRO A 120 17.84 -24.45 -9.78
CA PRO A 120 18.39 -23.21 -9.24
C PRO A 120 19.90 -23.19 -9.37
N SER A 121 20.43 -22.27 -10.20
CA SER A 121 21.86 -22.14 -10.44
C SER A 121 22.57 -21.98 -9.10
N ARG A 122 23.44 -22.95 -8.74
CA ARG A 122 24.13 -22.94 -7.45
C ARG A 122 24.80 -21.58 -7.24
N ALA A 123 24.36 -20.85 -6.23
CA ALA A 123 24.89 -19.53 -5.92
C ALA A 123 26.40 -19.63 -5.70
N ARG A 124 27.15 -18.64 -6.21
CA ARG A 124 28.62 -18.58 -6.04
C ARG A 124 28.94 -18.57 -4.54
N SER A 125 29.90 -19.40 -4.12
CA SER A 125 30.34 -19.45 -2.71
C SER A 125 30.94 -18.13 -2.21
N SER A 126 31.45 -17.28 -3.11
CA SER A 126 31.84 -15.90 -2.83
C SER A 126 31.71 -15.00 -4.06
N LYS A 127 31.83 -13.68 -3.88
CA LYS A 127 31.78 -12.71 -4.99
C LYS A 127 32.86 -12.94 -6.06
N HIS A 128 33.99 -13.53 -5.67
CA HIS A 128 35.14 -13.79 -6.53
C HIS A 128 35.25 -15.26 -7.00
N ALA A 129 34.36 -16.15 -6.54
CA ALA A 129 34.33 -17.53 -6.99
C ALA A 129 33.77 -17.65 -8.43
N PRO A 130 34.32 -18.54 -9.27
CA PRO A 130 33.76 -18.85 -10.58
C PRO A 130 32.39 -19.56 -10.44
N THR A 131 31.53 -19.41 -11.44
CA THR A 131 30.27 -20.16 -11.54
C THR A 131 30.51 -21.53 -12.14
N SER A 132 30.04 -22.60 -11.49
CA SER A 132 29.89 -23.89 -12.14
C SER A 132 28.74 -23.85 -13.14
N GLN A 133 28.94 -24.43 -14.32
CA GLN A 133 27.91 -24.71 -15.32
C GLN A 133 28.00 -26.17 -15.74
N SER A 134 26.88 -26.76 -16.17
CA SER A 134 26.84 -28.15 -16.64
C SER A 134 27.62 -28.30 -17.95
N SER A 135 28.41 -29.37 -18.08
CA SER A 135 29.11 -29.71 -19.33
C SER A 135 28.17 -30.01 -20.50
N LYS A 136 26.88 -30.31 -20.22
CA LYS A 136 25.82 -30.46 -21.22
C LYS A 136 25.46 -29.12 -21.90
N TYR A 137 25.74 -27.98 -21.26
CA TYR A 137 25.40 -26.66 -21.78
C TYR A 137 26.46 -26.16 -22.76
N GLN A 138 26.10 -26.06 -24.04
CA GLN A 138 27.02 -25.62 -25.09
C GLN A 138 27.26 -24.11 -25.02
N VAL A 139 28.53 -23.69 -24.96
CA VAL A 139 28.91 -22.27 -24.97
C VAL A 139 28.63 -21.65 -26.35
N THR A 140 27.85 -20.57 -26.38
CA THR A 140 27.47 -19.90 -27.62
C THR A 140 28.66 -19.14 -28.23
N ARG A 141 28.98 -19.41 -29.52
CA ARG A 141 30.04 -18.69 -30.25
C ARG A 141 29.68 -17.25 -30.65
N LYS A 142 28.40 -16.87 -30.55
CA LYS A 142 27.89 -15.54 -30.94
C LYS A 142 27.90 -14.60 -29.74
N ARG A 143 28.52 -13.42 -29.88
CA ARG A 143 28.52 -12.38 -28.85
C ARG A 143 27.17 -11.64 -28.83
N THR A 144 26.47 -11.66 -27.69
CA THR A 144 25.28 -10.84 -27.47
C THR A 144 25.68 -9.37 -27.28
N VAL A 145 25.50 -8.56 -28.33
CA VAL A 145 25.84 -7.11 -28.31
C VAL A 145 24.69 -6.25 -27.80
N ILE A 146 23.45 -6.71 -27.95
CA ILE A 146 22.24 -6.06 -27.47
C ILE A 146 21.45 -7.09 -26.65
N ASP A 147 21.12 -6.75 -25.40
CA ASP A 147 20.20 -7.54 -24.59
C ASP A 147 18.77 -7.20 -25.01
N ALA A 148 18.09 -8.15 -25.64
CA ALA A 148 16.74 -7.98 -26.16
C ALA A 148 15.78 -8.90 -25.38
N PRO A 149 14.65 -8.38 -24.86
CA PRO A 149 13.73 -9.19 -24.06
C PRO A 149 13.18 -10.36 -24.89
N LYS A 150 13.39 -11.59 -24.40
CA LYS A 150 12.98 -12.82 -25.08
C LYS A 150 11.46 -12.87 -25.20
N ARG A 151 10.94 -12.67 -26.41
CA ARG A 151 9.50 -12.73 -26.70
C ARG A 151 9.02 -14.19 -26.66
N HIS A 152 8.29 -14.56 -25.61
CA HIS A 152 7.56 -15.83 -25.59
C HIS A 152 6.35 -15.77 -26.55
N SER A 153 6.25 -16.70 -27.49
CA SER A 153 5.01 -16.95 -28.24
C SER A 153 4.11 -17.87 -27.41
N ARG A 154 3.18 -17.29 -26.64
CA ARG A 154 2.08 -18.07 -26.05
C ARG A 154 0.96 -18.22 -27.08
N ASP A 155 0.29 -19.36 -27.05
CA ASP A 155 -0.97 -19.59 -27.79
C ASP A 155 -1.95 -18.45 -27.48
N PRO A 156 -2.64 -17.84 -28.48
CA PRO A 156 -3.64 -16.80 -28.24
C PRO A 156 -4.68 -17.17 -27.17
N ARG A 157 -5.09 -18.43 -27.08
CA ARG A 157 -6.04 -18.95 -26.07
C ARG A 157 -5.50 -18.90 -24.65
N PHE A 158 -4.18 -19.06 -24.50
CA PHE A 158 -3.44 -19.00 -23.24
C PHE A 158 -2.65 -17.69 -23.09
N THR A 159 -3.07 -16.62 -23.77
CA THR A 159 -2.58 -15.27 -23.47
C THR A 159 -3.14 -14.82 -22.12
N LEU A 160 -2.34 -14.09 -21.33
CA LEU A 160 -2.83 -13.57 -20.04
C LEU A 160 -4.09 -12.73 -20.27
N PRO A 161 -5.22 -13.02 -19.59
CA PRO A 161 -6.40 -12.16 -19.60
C PRO A 161 -6.03 -10.83 -18.95
N GLY A 162 -5.66 -9.85 -19.77
CA GLY A 162 -4.91 -8.67 -19.33
C GLY A 162 -3.94 -8.09 -20.37
N ALA A 163 -3.88 -8.64 -21.59
CA ALA A 163 -3.27 -7.97 -22.74
C ALA A 163 -3.69 -6.49 -22.80
N PRO A 164 -2.78 -5.55 -23.13
CA PRO A 164 -3.02 -4.12 -22.95
C PRO A 164 -4.29 -3.71 -23.68
N ALA A 165 -5.29 -3.27 -22.92
CA ALA A 165 -6.63 -3.00 -23.44
C ALA A 165 -6.51 -2.10 -24.68
N ASN A 166 -7.01 -2.59 -25.82
CA ASN A 166 -6.92 -1.84 -27.08
C ASN A 166 -7.45 -0.42 -26.84
N PRO A 167 -6.78 0.64 -27.35
CA PRO A 167 -7.14 2.03 -27.02
C PRO A 167 -8.55 2.45 -27.48
N ASN A 168 -9.25 1.57 -28.19
CA ASN A 168 -10.62 1.72 -28.64
C ASN A 168 -11.65 0.94 -27.77
N THR A 169 -11.27 0.13 -26.78
CA THR A 169 -12.23 -0.62 -25.94
C THR A 169 -13.16 0.32 -25.17
N GLU A 170 -12.62 1.38 -24.55
CA GLU A 170 -13.43 2.39 -23.83
C GLU A 170 -14.49 3.04 -24.75
N LYS A 171 -14.21 3.15 -26.06
CA LYS A 171 -15.16 3.68 -27.05
C LYS A 171 -16.16 2.62 -27.52
N ALA A 172 -15.67 1.42 -27.84
CA ALA A 172 -16.49 0.31 -28.34
C ALA A 172 -17.53 -0.14 -27.29
N TYR A 173 -17.17 -0.12 -26.01
CA TYR A 173 -18.04 -0.45 -24.89
C TYR A 173 -18.59 0.79 -24.16
N SER A 174 -18.63 1.95 -24.82
CA SER A 174 -19.16 3.20 -24.24
C SER A 174 -20.63 3.09 -23.82
N PHE A 175 -21.40 2.19 -24.43
CA PHE A 175 -22.78 1.87 -24.03
C PHE A 175 -22.88 1.38 -22.58
N LEU A 176 -21.84 0.75 -22.01
CA LEU A 176 -21.86 0.31 -20.61
C LEU A 176 -22.07 1.49 -19.65
N HIS A 177 -21.78 2.72 -20.06
CA HIS A 177 -21.96 3.90 -19.22
C HIS A 177 -23.43 4.29 -19.00
N SER A 178 -24.36 3.94 -19.90
CA SER A 178 -25.79 4.11 -19.62
C SER A 178 -26.28 3.05 -18.63
N TYR A 179 -25.92 1.78 -18.86
CA TYR A 179 -26.26 0.68 -17.94
C TYR A 179 -25.70 0.89 -16.53
N GLU A 180 -24.48 1.42 -16.38
CA GLU A 180 -23.91 1.82 -15.08
C GLU A 180 -24.74 2.93 -14.39
N ASP A 181 -25.30 3.87 -15.16
CA ASP A 181 -26.10 4.98 -14.64
C ASP A 181 -27.49 4.52 -14.21
N ASP A 182 -28.09 3.59 -14.95
CA ASP A 182 -29.34 2.92 -14.61
C ASP A 182 -29.15 2.04 -13.35
N GLU A 183 -28.08 1.24 -13.26
CA GLU A 183 -27.76 0.46 -12.05
C GLU A 183 -27.59 1.37 -10.82
N MET A 184 -26.93 2.53 -10.97
CA MET A 184 -26.84 3.52 -9.88
C MET A 184 -28.20 4.12 -9.51
N ALA A 185 -29.11 4.30 -10.47
CA ALA A 185 -30.48 4.74 -10.19
C ALA A 185 -31.26 3.66 -9.42
N GLU A 186 -31.18 2.40 -9.86
CA GLU A 186 -31.78 1.25 -9.18
C GLU A 186 -31.28 1.12 -7.74
N LEU A 187 -29.97 1.15 -7.51
CA LEU A 187 -29.36 1.12 -6.17
C LEU A 187 -29.88 2.28 -5.29
N ARG A 188 -30.05 3.48 -5.84
CA ARG A 188 -30.66 4.61 -5.12
C ARG A 188 -32.12 4.36 -4.78
N THR A 189 -32.89 3.65 -5.60
CA THR A 189 -34.27 3.23 -5.23
C THR A 189 -34.25 2.12 -4.18
N ALA A 190 -33.35 1.15 -4.28
CA ALA A 190 -33.20 0.07 -3.32
C ALA A 190 -32.89 0.61 -1.91
N ILE A 191 -31.91 1.52 -1.77
CA ILE A 191 -31.53 2.17 -0.51
C ILE A 191 -32.68 2.97 0.16
N LYS A 192 -33.70 3.38 -0.64
CA LYS A 192 -34.93 4.03 -0.14
C LYS A 192 -36.00 3.02 0.27
N LYS A 193 -36.07 1.86 -0.39
CA LYS A 193 -37.05 0.79 -0.15
C LYS A 193 -36.65 -0.14 1.02
N THR A 194 -35.37 -0.47 1.13
CA THR A 194 -34.85 -1.38 2.17
C THR A 194 -35.00 -0.77 3.56
N LYS A 195 -35.61 -1.53 4.48
CA LYS A 195 -35.73 -1.19 5.89
C LYS A 195 -34.51 -1.67 6.68
N ASP A 196 -33.98 -2.84 6.33
CA ASP A 196 -32.88 -3.50 7.04
C ASP A 196 -31.58 -2.70 6.93
N GLU A 197 -30.95 -2.42 8.07
CA GLU A 197 -29.83 -1.48 8.13
C GLU A 197 -28.56 -2.03 7.45
N ASP A 198 -28.23 -3.30 7.68
CA ASP A 198 -27.06 -3.96 7.07
C ASP A 198 -27.16 -4.02 5.53
N ALA A 199 -28.33 -4.43 5.01
CA ALA A 199 -28.60 -4.42 3.58
C ALA A 199 -28.51 -2.99 3.00
N ARG A 200 -28.98 -1.99 3.74
CA ARG A 200 -28.88 -0.59 3.33
C ARG A 200 -27.43 -0.09 3.35
N ILE A 201 -26.58 -0.57 4.26
CA ILE A 201 -25.14 -0.26 4.32
C ILE A 201 -24.41 -0.90 3.13
N THR A 202 -24.68 -2.16 2.80
CA THR A 202 -24.03 -2.84 1.65
C THR A 202 -24.42 -2.19 0.32
N LEU A 203 -25.71 -1.86 0.12
CA LEU A 203 -26.18 -1.12 -1.06
C LEU A 203 -25.54 0.27 -1.17
N ARG A 204 -25.45 1.02 -0.07
CA ARG A 204 -24.74 2.32 -0.03
C ARG A 204 -23.26 2.16 -0.39
N ARG A 205 -22.58 1.12 0.10
CA ARG A 205 -21.18 0.82 -0.23
C ARG A 205 -21.02 0.51 -1.72
N LYS A 206 -21.93 -0.28 -2.33
CA LYS A 206 -21.93 -0.56 -3.78
C LYS A 206 -22.13 0.72 -4.60
N LEU A 207 -23.13 1.54 -4.26
CA LEU A 207 -23.39 2.83 -4.92
C LEU A 207 -22.17 3.76 -4.85
N MET A 208 -21.56 3.92 -3.67
CA MET A 208 -20.37 4.76 -3.50
C MET A 208 -19.17 4.24 -4.31
N SER A 209 -19.01 2.92 -4.44
CA SER A 209 -17.98 2.31 -5.29
C SER A 209 -18.19 2.65 -6.77
N MET A 210 -19.43 2.50 -7.27
CA MET A 210 -19.79 2.82 -8.66
C MET A 210 -19.62 4.31 -8.95
N GLU A 211 -20.10 5.19 -8.07
CA GLU A 211 -19.93 6.63 -8.24
C GLU A 211 -18.44 7.04 -8.23
N ASN A 212 -17.60 6.42 -7.39
CA ASN A 212 -16.17 6.70 -7.37
C ASN A 212 -15.47 6.19 -8.63
N ARG A 213 -15.89 5.04 -9.17
CA ARG A 213 -15.41 4.51 -10.46
C ARG A 213 -15.77 5.46 -11.62
N LYS A 214 -17.02 5.95 -11.69
CA LYS A 214 -17.45 6.96 -12.66
C LYS A 214 -16.67 8.27 -12.52
N LYS A 215 -16.48 8.79 -11.30
CA LYS A 215 -15.67 9.99 -11.03
C LYS A 215 -14.23 9.82 -11.51
N SER A 216 -13.61 8.66 -11.24
CA SER A 216 -12.25 8.34 -11.72
C SER A 216 -12.17 8.29 -13.25
N ARG A 217 -13.16 7.69 -13.93
CA ARG A 217 -13.25 7.68 -15.40
C ARG A 217 -13.30 9.11 -15.97
N VAL A 218 -14.20 9.95 -15.46
CA VAL A 218 -14.37 11.35 -15.91
C VAL A 218 -13.11 12.19 -15.67
N ASP A 219 -12.40 11.98 -14.56
CA ASP A 219 -11.11 12.65 -14.31
C ASP A 219 -10.00 12.18 -15.28
N LYS A 220 -9.93 10.87 -15.58
CA LYS A 220 -9.02 10.33 -16.60
C LYS A 220 -9.35 10.87 -18.00
N GLU A 221 -10.63 10.92 -18.36
CA GLU A 221 -11.07 11.42 -19.66
C GLU A 221 -10.74 12.90 -19.83
N ARG A 222 -11.00 13.75 -18.83
CA ARG A 222 -10.56 15.15 -18.83
C ARG A 222 -9.04 15.27 -19.00
N GLN A 223 -8.26 14.41 -18.35
CA GLN A 223 -6.81 14.37 -18.53
C GLN A 223 -6.39 13.97 -19.96
N GLN A 224 -7.08 12.99 -20.57
CA GLN A 224 -6.87 12.65 -21.97
C GLN A 224 -7.32 13.77 -22.92
N GLY A 225 -8.40 14.50 -22.62
CA GLY A 225 -8.91 15.63 -23.39
C GLY A 225 -7.86 16.74 -23.52
N VAL A 226 -7.32 17.22 -22.40
CA VAL A 226 -6.23 18.20 -22.36
C VAL A 226 -5.01 17.74 -23.17
N LEU A 227 -4.64 16.46 -23.08
CA LEU A 227 -3.57 15.87 -23.88
C LEU A 227 -3.87 15.86 -25.39
N ARG A 228 -5.10 15.52 -25.78
CA ARG A 228 -5.55 15.48 -27.19
C ARG A 228 -5.57 16.90 -27.77
N GLU A 229 -6.10 17.87 -27.04
CA GLU A 229 -6.08 19.29 -27.44
C GLU A 229 -4.66 19.82 -27.62
N HIS A 230 -3.77 19.57 -26.66
CA HIS A 230 -2.37 20.01 -26.77
C HIS A 230 -1.69 19.37 -27.99
N ARG A 231 -1.85 18.06 -28.18
CA ARG A 231 -1.31 17.38 -29.37
C ARG A 231 -1.85 17.93 -30.68
N LYS A 232 -3.11 18.38 -30.71
CA LYS A 232 -3.70 19.06 -31.89
C LYS A 232 -3.02 20.41 -32.15
N ARG A 233 -2.95 21.28 -31.13
CA ARG A 233 -2.28 22.61 -31.22
C ARG A 233 -0.81 22.49 -31.63
N GLU A 234 -0.10 21.50 -31.08
CA GLU A 234 1.30 21.22 -31.43
C GLU A 234 1.46 20.67 -32.85
N LYS A 235 0.52 19.83 -33.33
CA LYS A 235 0.54 19.35 -34.71
C LYS A 235 0.40 20.53 -35.69
N GLU A 236 -0.53 21.44 -35.42
CA GLU A 236 -0.72 22.69 -36.20
C GLU A 236 0.54 23.58 -36.14
N ALA A 237 1.20 23.67 -34.98
CA ALA A 237 2.45 24.42 -34.83
C ALA A 237 3.64 23.78 -35.58
N VAL A 238 3.72 22.45 -35.62
CA VAL A 238 4.75 21.68 -36.35
C VAL A 238 4.51 21.74 -37.87
N GLU A 239 3.25 21.75 -38.31
CA GLU A 239 2.87 22.02 -39.70
C GLU A 239 3.30 23.43 -40.14
N GLN A 240 3.33 24.41 -39.22
CA GLN A 240 3.94 25.73 -39.42
C GLN A 240 5.49 25.75 -39.30
N GLY A 241 6.14 24.59 -39.17
CA GLY A 241 7.61 24.47 -39.07
C GLY A 241 8.21 24.72 -37.69
N LYS A 242 7.40 24.87 -36.63
CA LYS A 242 7.91 24.98 -35.26
C LYS A 242 8.38 23.60 -34.75
N LYS A 243 9.30 23.60 -33.77
CA LYS A 243 9.78 22.35 -33.17
C LYS A 243 8.68 21.71 -32.30
N PRO A 244 8.44 20.38 -32.39
CA PRO A 244 7.39 19.72 -31.61
C PRO A 244 7.64 19.84 -30.11
N PHE A 245 6.68 20.39 -29.38
CA PHE A 245 6.74 20.49 -27.92
C PHE A 245 5.83 19.46 -27.25
N TYR A 246 6.23 18.98 -26.06
CA TYR A 246 5.50 17.99 -25.28
C TYR A 246 5.34 18.50 -23.84
N LEU A 247 4.09 18.64 -23.39
CA LEU A 247 3.75 19.04 -22.02
C LEU A 247 4.49 18.22 -20.97
N LYS A 248 5.11 18.90 -20.01
CA LYS A 248 5.61 18.23 -18.82
C LYS A 248 4.43 17.73 -17.98
N ARG A 249 4.63 16.61 -17.27
CA ARG A 249 3.61 16.03 -16.36
C ARG A 249 3.07 17.04 -15.33
N ALA A 250 3.86 18.04 -14.93
CA ALA A 250 3.43 19.09 -14.02
C ALA A 250 2.52 20.14 -14.68
N GLU A 251 2.81 20.56 -15.91
CA GLU A 251 2.01 21.53 -16.67
C GLU A 251 0.65 20.92 -17.06
N LEU A 252 0.67 19.66 -17.50
CA LEU A 252 -0.54 18.86 -17.74
C LEU A 252 -1.45 18.83 -16.50
N LYS A 253 -0.90 18.57 -15.30
CA LYS A 253 -1.67 18.60 -14.05
C LYS A 253 -2.25 19.99 -13.74
N LYS A 254 -1.56 21.08 -14.10
CA LYS A 254 -2.11 22.43 -13.95
C LYS A 254 -3.29 22.65 -14.89
N GLN A 255 -3.14 22.32 -16.18
CA GLN A 255 -4.19 22.47 -17.18
C GLN A 255 -5.43 21.61 -16.87
N THR A 256 -5.26 20.37 -16.40
CA THR A 256 -6.41 19.54 -16.00
C THR A 256 -7.11 20.04 -14.74
N LEU A 257 -6.37 20.64 -13.80
CA LEU A 257 -6.97 21.32 -12.65
C LEU A 257 -7.75 22.56 -13.08
N VAL A 258 -7.21 23.40 -13.96
CA VAL A 258 -7.90 24.57 -14.51
C VAL A 258 -9.21 24.15 -15.18
N SER A 259 -9.17 23.22 -16.14
CA SER A 259 -10.36 22.65 -16.81
C SER A 259 -11.36 22.01 -15.82
N LYS A 260 -10.88 21.42 -14.72
CA LYS A 260 -11.75 20.87 -13.67
C LYS A 260 -12.45 21.97 -12.87
N PHE A 261 -11.75 23.05 -12.51
CA PHE A 261 -12.34 24.18 -11.79
C PHE A 261 -13.29 24.99 -12.67
N GLU A 262 -12.93 25.22 -13.93
CA GLU A 262 -13.77 25.89 -14.94
C GLU A 262 -15.13 25.19 -15.09
N GLY A 263 -15.13 23.85 -15.22
CA GLY A 263 -16.34 23.04 -15.32
C GLY A 263 -17.13 22.82 -14.02
N MET A 264 -16.67 23.33 -12.86
CA MET A 264 -17.43 23.30 -11.60
C MET A 264 -18.25 24.57 -11.40
N LYS A 265 -19.44 24.42 -10.80
CA LYS A 265 -20.33 25.56 -10.45
C LYS A 265 -19.64 26.47 -9.43
N GLY A 266 -19.93 27.78 -9.46
CA GLY A 266 -19.32 28.78 -8.56
C GLY A 266 -19.33 28.38 -7.08
N LYS A 267 -20.52 28.08 -6.52
CA LYS A 267 -20.69 27.63 -5.12
C LYS A 267 -19.94 26.33 -4.79
N GLU A 268 -19.69 25.45 -5.76
CA GLU A 268 -18.94 24.20 -5.58
C GLU A 268 -17.43 24.46 -5.64
N ARG A 269 -17.00 25.35 -6.55
CA ARG A 269 -15.63 25.87 -6.68
C ARG A 269 -15.18 26.59 -5.41
N GLU A 270 -16.00 27.50 -4.88
CA GLU A 270 -15.76 28.21 -3.62
C GLU A 270 -15.59 27.23 -2.46
N LYS A 271 -16.56 26.34 -2.23
CA LYS A 271 -16.48 25.30 -1.18
C LYS A 271 -15.27 24.38 -1.33
N ALA A 272 -14.85 24.08 -2.56
CA ALA A 272 -13.64 23.30 -2.82
C ALA A 272 -12.36 24.07 -2.44
N ILE A 273 -12.30 25.37 -2.75
CA ILE A 273 -11.21 26.28 -2.38
C ILE A 273 -11.17 26.50 -0.86
N GLU A 274 -12.30 26.72 -0.20
CA GLU A 274 -12.41 26.84 1.27
C GLU A 274 -11.91 25.58 1.97
N ARG A 275 -12.40 24.40 1.56
CA ARG A 275 -11.91 23.11 2.07
C ARG A 275 -10.41 22.90 1.81
N ARG A 276 -9.86 23.50 0.75
CA ARG A 276 -8.43 23.45 0.44
C ARG A 276 -7.64 24.39 1.36
N ARG A 277 -8.05 25.65 1.47
CA ARG A 277 -7.50 26.66 2.40
C ARG A 277 -7.50 26.16 3.84
N LEU A 278 -8.60 25.56 4.32
CA LEU A 278 -8.68 25.00 5.66
C LEU A 278 -7.66 23.87 5.87
N LYS A 279 -7.51 22.97 4.88
CA LYS A 279 -6.51 21.88 4.94
C LYS A 279 -5.07 22.40 4.86
N GLU A 280 -4.83 23.49 4.13
CA GLU A 280 -3.52 24.13 4.05
C GLU A 280 -3.19 24.87 5.35
N ALA A 281 -4.10 25.67 5.89
CA ALA A 281 -3.96 26.28 7.22
C ALA A 281 -3.77 25.25 8.34
N GLN A 282 -4.46 24.11 8.31
CA GLN A 282 -4.25 23.00 9.26
C GLN A 282 -2.87 22.34 9.07
N ARG A 283 -2.39 22.20 7.83
CA ARG A 283 -1.04 21.69 7.54
C ARG A 283 0.04 22.66 7.99
N GLU A 284 -0.15 23.95 7.78
CA GLU A 284 0.72 25.02 8.27
C GLU A 284 0.77 25.02 9.80
N LYS A 285 -0.38 25.05 10.49
CA LYS A 285 -0.47 24.90 11.96
C LYS A 285 0.26 23.65 12.46
N LYS A 286 0.15 22.51 11.77
CA LYS A 286 0.87 21.27 12.13
C LYS A 286 2.38 21.34 11.83
N SER A 287 2.76 22.05 10.77
CA SER A 287 4.17 22.27 10.37
C SER A 287 4.89 23.28 11.25
N MET A 288 4.16 24.12 12.00
CA MET A 288 4.75 25.00 12.99
C MET A 288 5.34 24.21 14.17
N PRO A 289 6.54 24.60 14.67
CA PRO A 289 7.11 24.06 15.90
C PRO A 289 6.09 24.14 17.04
N ALA A 290 6.07 23.13 17.93
CA ALA A 290 5.04 23.01 18.97
C ALA A 290 4.88 24.27 19.82
N MET A 291 5.99 24.92 20.20
CA MET A 291 6.03 26.18 20.97
C MET A 291 5.35 27.38 20.29
N ARG A 292 5.03 27.29 18.98
CA ARG A 292 4.36 28.34 18.19
C ARG A 292 2.98 27.92 17.69
N ARG A 293 2.48 26.75 18.11
CA ARG A 293 1.07 26.41 17.90
C ARG A 293 0.27 27.11 19.00
N VAL A 294 -0.37 28.20 18.62
CA VAL A 294 -1.42 28.81 19.45
C VAL A 294 -2.55 27.77 19.57
N GLU A 295 -2.99 27.51 20.79
CA GLU A 295 -4.13 26.64 21.11
C GLU A 295 -5.44 27.18 20.52
#